data_AF-A0A2M8AKP1-F1
#
_entry.id   AF-A0A2M8AKP1-F1
#
_cell.length_a   1.000
_cell.length_b   1.000
_cell.length_c   1.000
_cell.angle_alpha   90.00
_cell.angle_beta   90.00
_cell.angle_gamma   90.00
#
_symmetry.space_group_name_H-M   'P 1'
#
loop_
_entity.id
_entity.type
_entity.pdbx_description
1 polymer ?
#
loop_
_entity_poly.entity_id
_entity_poly.type
_entity_poly.pdbx_seq_one_letter_code
_entity_poly.pdbx_strand_id
1 'polypeptide(L)'
;AGKAIIIGRLNLVTRSFMALVAGASGVKYLKFIIYDIIACLLWAAIAVFIGYIFGQSYELVASYFGKYFFWATIISLAIGAAYYYLNKKRQAFLTKHFRYLLLNIFSLYIFAKIVEDIFTKESIIKLDFWLNEKVVLLWQPWLNKIIILVTDILAPINLAILTLLLLAFFIYRKRWYYFILYSAGLYGGLFWGHLFKIVIERSRPLGSLVVETGYSFPSEHTVAASIFFALLIYSFKDSFKSKLAKDIFVTANVVILLLGSLSRVYLKVHWLSDVIAGFALGLFWLTLLILIFKLVIQLYKDKLEIVEKKINEFIINLGK
;
A
#
# COMPACT_ATOMS: atom_id res chain seq x y z
N ALA A 1 -37.34 12.78 24.22
CA ALA A 1 -36.40 12.19 25.21
C ALA A 1 -36.12 10.71 24.93
N GLY A 2 -37.08 9.79 25.10
CA GLY A 2 -36.83 8.33 24.99
C GLY A 2 -36.22 7.84 23.68
N LYS A 3 -36.77 8.25 22.53
CA LYS A 3 -36.23 7.91 21.20
C LYS A 3 -34.79 8.40 21.00
N ALA A 4 -34.44 9.57 21.57
CA ALA A 4 -33.09 10.13 21.48
C ALA A 4 -32.06 9.35 22.30
N ILE A 5 -32.48 8.73 23.42
CA ILE A 5 -31.62 7.85 24.23
C ILE A 5 -31.28 6.58 23.45
N ILE A 6 -32.27 5.98 22.76
CA ILE A 6 -32.04 4.79 21.92
C ILE A 6 -31.10 5.14 20.75
N ILE A 7 -31.39 6.19 20.00
CA ILE A 7 -30.57 6.61 18.85
C ILE A 7 -29.15 6.99 19.29
N GLY A 8 -29.02 7.69 20.42
CA GLY A 8 -27.73 8.10 20.95
C GLY A 8 -26.87 6.94 21.47
N ARG A 9 -27.47 5.84 21.96
CA ARG A 9 -26.73 4.62 22.33
C ARG A 9 -26.23 3.80 21.16
N LEU A 10 -26.93 3.85 20.03
CA LEU A 10 -26.54 3.12 18.81
C LEU A 10 -25.36 3.80 18.07
N ASN A 11 -25.01 5.04 18.41
CA ASN A 11 -23.90 5.77 17.82
C ASN A 11 -22.65 5.71 18.73
N LEU A 12 -21.50 5.34 18.13
CA LEU A 12 -20.23 5.11 18.83
C LEU A 12 -19.77 6.28 19.70
N VAL A 13 -19.98 7.52 19.27
CA VAL A 13 -19.47 8.71 19.95
C VAL A 13 -20.41 9.14 21.07
N THR A 14 -21.72 9.06 20.83
CA THR A 14 -22.73 9.55 21.78
C THR A 14 -23.07 8.55 22.88
N ARG A 15 -22.81 7.24 22.69
CA ARG A 15 -23.15 6.21 23.70
C ARG A 15 -22.48 6.46 25.05
N SER A 16 -21.22 6.92 25.04
CA SER A 16 -20.42 7.10 26.25
C SER A 16 -20.86 8.30 27.10
N PHE A 17 -21.59 9.24 26.51
CA PHE A 17 -22.03 10.47 27.17
C PHE A 17 -23.54 10.49 27.46
N MET A 18 -24.26 9.39 27.18
CA MET A 18 -25.71 9.43 27.17
C MET A 18 -26.36 9.54 28.56
N ALA A 19 -25.75 8.94 29.58
CA ALA A 19 -26.17 9.13 30.97
C ALA A 19 -26.01 10.60 31.42
N LEU A 20 -24.89 11.23 31.05
CA LEU A 20 -24.62 12.64 31.37
C LEU A 20 -25.64 13.58 30.73
N VAL A 21 -25.90 13.41 29.43
CA VAL A 21 -26.85 14.24 28.68
C VAL A 21 -28.29 14.02 29.16
N ALA A 22 -28.67 12.78 29.49
CA ALA A 22 -29.99 12.49 30.05
C ALA A 22 -30.19 13.13 31.42
N GLY A 23 -29.16 13.11 32.27
CA GLY A 23 -29.14 13.80 33.56
C GLY A 23 -29.23 15.31 33.42
N ALA A 24 -28.41 15.91 32.55
CA ALA A 24 -28.43 17.35 32.27
C ALA A 24 -29.76 17.84 31.65
N SER A 25 -30.47 16.96 30.95
CA SER A 25 -31.76 17.27 30.32
C SER A 25 -32.98 17.02 31.23
N GLY A 26 -32.76 16.69 32.50
CA GLY A 26 -33.85 16.47 33.47
C GLY A 26 -34.73 15.25 33.18
N VAL A 27 -34.21 14.24 32.48
CA VAL A 27 -34.97 13.01 32.20
C VAL A 27 -35.17 12.23 33.50
N LYS A 28 -36.42 11.86 33.81
CA LYS A 28 -36.74 11.01 34.97
C LYS A 28 -35.92 9.71 34.93
N TYR A 29 -35.25 9.38 36.02
CA TYR A 29 -34.32 8.25 36.15
C TYR A 29 -34.92 6.91 35.67
N LEU A 30 -36.14 6.59 36.12
CA LEU A 30 -36.81 5.34 35.74
C LEU A 30 -37.08 5.26 34.22
N LYS A 31 -37.43 6.40 33.62
CA LYS A 31 -37.66 6.50 32.17
C LYS A 31 -36.35 6.35 31.40
N PHE A 32 -35.26 6.91 31.91
CA PHE A 32 -33.92 6.71 31.35
C PHE A 32 -33.54 5.23 31.35
N ILE A 33 -33.59 4.55 32.50
CA ILE A 33 -33.23 3.12 32.62
C ILE A 33 -34.01 2.23 31.65
N ILE A 34 -35.32 2.44 31.50
CA ILE A 34 -36.13 1.62 30.58
C ILE A 34 -35.64 1.76 29.14
N TYR A 35 -35.43 2.98 28.66
CA TYR A 35 -34.92 3.22 27.30
C TYR A 35 -33.46 2.77 27.14
N ASP A 36 -32.67 2.84 28.20
CA ASP A 36 -31.29 2.40 28.27
C ASP A 36 -31.17 0.88 28.07
N ILE A 37 -31.97 0.11 28.81
CA ILE A 37 -32.05 -1.35 28.72
C ILE A 37 -32.52 -1.77 27.33
N ILE A 38 -33.59 -1.15 26.80
CA ILE A 38 -34.10 -1.42 25.46
C ILE A 38 -33.02 -1.20 24.39
N ALA A 39 -32.27 -0.09 24.49
CA ALA A 39 -31.21 0.22 23.56
C ALA A 39 -30.02 -0.75 23.66
N CYS A 40 -29.65 -1.17 24.87
CA CYS A 40 -28.62 -2.18 25.10
C CYS A 40 -29.01 -3.54 24.51
N LEU A 41 -30.25 -3.97 24.73
CA LEU A 41 -30.78 -5.22 24.18
C LEU A 41 -30.83 -5.18 22.64
N LEU A 42 -31.30 -4.07 22.06
CA LEU A 42 -31.29 -3.86 20.61
C LEU A 42 -29.87 -3.90 20.03
N TRP A 43 -28.93 -3.18 20.65
CA TRP A 43 -27.55 -3.17 20.20
C TRP A 43 -26.89 -4.55 20.30
N ALA A 44 -27.08 -5.24 21.42
CA ALA A 44 -26.55 -6.59 21.63
C ALA A 44 -27.15 -7.57 20.61
N ALA A 45 -28.47 -7.52 20.39
CA ALA A 45 -29.13 -8.35 19.38
C ALA A 45 -28.59 -8.09 17.98
N ILE A 46 -28.42 -6.83 17.56
CA ILE A 46 -27.85 -6.47 16.26
C ILE A 46 -26.40 -6.94 16.14
N ALA A 47 -25.57 -6.68 17.15
CA ALA A 47 -24.15 -7.03 17.13
C ALA A 47 -23.93 -8.56 17.12
N VAL A 48 -24.71 -9.29 17.93
CA VAL A 48 -24.67 -10.75 17.97
C VAL A 48 -25.25 -11.35 16.69
N PHE A 49 -26.37 -10.83 16.17
CA PHE A 49 -26.95 -11.31 14.92
C PHE A 49 -26.00 -11.10 13.74
N ILE A 50 -25.44 -9.88 13.59
CA ILE A 50 -24.44 -9.60 12.56
C ILE A 50 -23.21 -10.48 12.78
N GLY A 51 -22.66 -10.56 13.99
CA GLY A 51 -21.48 -11.37 14.28
C GLY A 51 -21.68 -12.87 14.04
N TYR A 52 -22.86 -13.40 14.37
CA TYR A 52 -23.22 -14.81 14.20
C TYR A 52 -23.48 -15.14 12.73
N ILE A 53 -24.31 -14.36 12.02
CA ILE A 53 -24.57 -14.57 10.58
C ILE A 53 -23.28 -14.37 9.78
N PHE A 54 -22.50 -13.33 10.10
CA PHE A 54 -21.23 -13.07 9.43
C PHE A 54 -20.20 -14.16 9.75
N GLY A 55 -20.15 -14.64 11.00
CA GLY A 55 -19.27 -15.75 11.40
C GLY A 55 -19.64 -17.08 10.75
N GLN A 56 -20.93 -17.41 10.65
CA GLN A 56 -21.41 -18.61 9.94
C GLN A 56 -21.25 -18.50 8.43
N SER A 57 -21.47 -17.32 7.86
CA SER A 57 -21.30 -17.07 6.43
C SER A 57 -19.85 -16.80 6.05
N TYR A 58 -18.92 -16.70 7.02
CA TYR A 58 -17.51 -16.43 6.75
C TYR A 58 -16.89 -17.54 5.90
N GLU A 59 -17.15 -18.80 6.25
CA GLU A 59 -16.64 -19.94 5.47
C GLU A 59 -17.27 -19.99 4.07
N LEU A 60 -18.56 -19.64 3.95
CA LEU A 60 -19.25 -19.58 2.66
C LEU A 60 -18.72 -18.42 1.79
N VAL A 61 -18.60 -17.21 2.33
CA VAL A 61 -18.07 -16.03 1.62
C VAL A 61 -16.58 -16.22 1.28
N ALA A 62 -15.79 -16.80 2.18
CA ALA A 62 -14.41 -17.17 1.91
C ALA A 62 -14.28 -18.30 0.88
N SER A 63 -15.29 -19.18 0.75
CA SER A 63 -15.32 -20.19 -0.30
C SER A 63 -15.64 -19.63 -1.70
N TYR A 64 -16.40 -18.53 -1.79
CA TYR A 64 -16.76 -17.89 -3.06
C TYR A 64 -15.78 -16.80 -3.52
N PHE A 65 -15.18 -16.05 -2.59
CA PHE A 65 -14.31 -14.93 -2.91
C PHE A 65 -12.86 -15.12 -2.49
N GLY A 66 -12.56 -16.15 -1.69
CA GLY A 66 -11.26 -16.38 -1.09
C GLY A 66 -10.93 -15.44 0.09
N LYS A 67 -10.25 -16.01 1.10
CA LYS A 67 -10.00 -15.34 2.39
C LYS A 67 -9.20 -14.03 2.24
N TYR A 68 -8.23 -14.00 1.34
CA TYR A 68 -7.31 -12.86 1.20
C TYR A 68 -7.93 -11.72 0.42
N PHE A 69 -8.70 -12.01 -0.62
CA PHE A 69 -9.50 -11.02 -1.34
C PHE A 69 -10.52 -10.33 -0.45
N PHE A 70 -11.19 -11.09 0.42
CA PHE A 70 -12.12 -10.54 1.39
C PHE A 70 -11.43 -9.50 2.30
N TRP A 71 -10.28 -9.85 2.89
CA TRP A 71 -9.51 -8.92 3.72
C TRP A 71 -8.99 -7.72 2.94
N ALA A 72 -8.53 -7.89 1.70
CA ALA A 72 -8.10 -6.79 0.85
C ALA A 72 -9.24 -5.82 0.52
N THR A 73 -10.46 -6.33 0.38
CA THR A 73 -11.66 -5.50 0.19
C THR A 73 -11.96 -4.70 1.45
N ILE A 74 -11.92 -5.32 2.64
CA ILE A 74 -12.13 -4.62 3.92
C ILE A 74 -11.06 -3.54 4.14
N ILE A 75 -9.79 -3.85 3.89
CA ILE A 75 -8.69 -2.88 4.01
C ILE A 75 -8.88 -1.74 3.01
N SER A 76 -9.26 -2.05 1.76
CA SER A 76 -9.50 -1.04 0.72
C SER A 76 -10.68 -0.12 1.07
N LEU A 77 -11.76 -0.67 1.64
CA LEU A 77 -12.90 0.09 2.16
C LEU A 77 -12.48 0.95 3.35
N ALA A 78 -11.65 0.44 4.27
CA ALA A 78 -11.14 1.21 5.40
C ALA A 78 -10.25 2.37 4.95
N ILE A 79 -9.34 2.14 4.00
CA ILE A 79 -8.50 3.18 3.39
C ILE A 79 -9.38 4.21 2.68
N GLY A 80 -10.37 3.75 1.90
CA GLY A 80 -11.32 4.63 1.20
C GLY A 80 -12.21 5.46 2.14
N ALA A 81 -12.67 4.88 3.24
CA ALA A 81 -13.45 5.57 4.27
C ALA A 81 -12.60 6.60 5.02
N ALA A 82 -11.38 6.24 5.42
CA ALA A 82 -10.42 7.16 6.02
C ALA A 82 -10.14 8.33 5.05
N TYR A 83 -9.90 8.02 3.78
CA TYR A 83 -9.72 8.99 2.71
C TYR A 83 -10.94 9.93 2.60
N TYR A 84 -12.15 9.39 2.52
CA TYR A 84 -13.39 10.19 2.41
C TYR A 84 -13.61 11.11 3.62
N TYR A 85 -13.45 10.58 4.84
CA TYR A 85 -13.62 11.35 6.07
C TYR A 85 -12.63 12.52 6.15
N LEU A 86 -11.37 12.28 5.76
CA LEU A 86 -10.34 13.31 5.70
C LEU A 86 -10.65 14.37 4.62
N ASN A 87 -11.27 13.99 3.50
CA ASN A 87 -11.69 14.94 2.46
C ASN A 87 -12.74 15.91 2.94
N LYS A 88 -13.75 15.38 3.62
CA LYS A 88 -14.86 16.21 4.12
C LYS A 88 -14.35 17.32 5.04
N LYS A 89 -13.28 17.07 5.79
CA LYS A 89 -12.69 18.02 6.75
C LYS A 89 -11.70 19.01 6.13
N ARG A 90 -11.09 18.69 4.98
CA ARG A 90 -9.94 19.45 4.43
C ARG A 90 -10.01 19.78 2.93
N GLN A 91 -11.12 19.43 2.24
CA GLN A 91 -11.55 19.62 0.82
C GLN A 91 -10.53 19.70 -0.33
N ALA A 92 -9.36 20.31 -0.15
CA ALA A 92 -8.31 20.48 -1.15
C ALA A 92 -7.28 19.34 -1.20
N PHE A 93 -7.16 18.53 -0.14
CA PHE A 93 -6.12 17.49 -0.04
C PHE A 93 -6.29 16.39 -1.09
N LEU A 94 -7.52 16.02 -1.44
CA LEU A 94 -7.80 14.71 -2.03
C LEU A 94 -8.17 14.75 -3.51
N THR A 95 -8.68 15.85 -4.05
CA THR A 95 -8.83 15.99 -5.52
C THR A 95 -7.48 15.85 -6.24
N LYS A 96 -6.38 16.34 -5.63
CA LYS A 96 -5.04 16.29 -6.23
C LYS A 96 -4.34 14.93 -6.09
N HIS A 97 -4.84 14.02 -5.25
CA HIS A 97 -4.13 12.79 -4.88
C HIS A 97 -4.92 11.49 -5.11
N PHE A 98 -6.13 11.59 -5.66
CA PHE A 98 -7.01 10.46 -5.97
C PHE A 98 -6.36 9.35 -6.79
N ARG A 99 -5.49 9.70 -7.76
CA ARG A 99 -4.74 8.70 -8.55
C ARG A 99 -3.86 7.77 -7.71
N TYR A 100 -3.30 8.26 -6.60
CA TYR A 100 -2.47 7.44 -5.72
C TYR A 100 -3.34 6.48 -4.88
N LEU A 101 -4.55 6.91 -4.50
CA LEU A 101 -5.52 6.03 -3.84
C LEU A 101 -5.99 4.92 -4.77
N LEU A 102 -6.36 5.26 -6.01
CA LEU A 102 -6.78 4.27 -6.99
C LEU A 102 -5.68 3.23 -7.24
N LEU A 103 -4.44 3.71 -7.46
CA LEU A 103 -3.30 2.81 -7.63
C LEU A 103 -3.03 1.98 -6.39
N ASN A 104 -3.16 2.55 -5.18
CA ASN A 104 -2.99 1.82 -3.93
C ASN A 104 -3.99 0.67 -3.76
N ILE A 105 -5.29 0.96 -3.94
CA ILE A 105 -6.37 -0.03 -3.84
C ILE A 105 -6.20 -1.11 -4.93
N PHE A 106 -5.92 -0.70 -6.17
CA PHE A 106 -5.69 -1.62 -7.27
C PHE A 106 -4.50 -2.54 -7.00
N SER A 107 -3.37 -2.00 -6.55
CA SER A 107 -2.18 -2.77 -6.21
C SER A 107 -2.43 -3.74 -5.05
N LEU A 108 -3.17 -3.33 -4.00
CA LEU A 108 -3.54 -4.21 -2.91
C LEU A 108 -4.40 -5.38 -3.40
N TYR A 109 -5.38 -5.08 -4.25
CA TYR A 109 -6.28 -6.08 -4.83
C TYR A 109 -5.53 -7.13 -5.65
N ILE A 110 -4.64 -6.68 -6.56
CA ILE A 110 -3.83 -7.59 -7.38
C ILE A 110 -2.93 -8.46 -6.50
N PHE A 111 -2.27 -7.88 -5.50
CA PHE A 111 -1.43 -8.65 -4.58
C PHE A 111 -2.23 -9.72 -3.83
N ALA A 112 -3.37 -9.34 -3.26
CA ALA A 112 -4.23 -10.24 -2.51
C ALA A 112 -4.79 -11.36 -3.39
N LYS A 113 -5.18 -11.05 -4.63
CA LYS A 113 -5.69 -12.05 -5.57
C LYS A 113 -4.61 -13.07 -5.94
N ILE A 114 -3.36 -12.63 -6.14
CA ILE A 114 -2.26 -13.56 -6.42
C ILE A 114 -1.97 -14.45 -5.20
N VAL A 115 -1.94 -13.87 -4.00
CA VAL A 115 -1.73 -14.65 -2.75
C VAL A 115 -2.81 -15.72 -2.63
N GLU A 116 -4.07 -15.35 -2.88
CA GLU A 116 -5.18 -16.29 -2.89
C GLU A 116 -5.00 -17.40 -3.91
N ASP A 117 -4.72 -17.05 -5.17
CA ASP A 117 -4.56 -18.03 -6.24
C ASP A 117 -3.45 -19.04 -5.97
N ILE A 118 -2.39 -18.63 -5.25
CA ILE A 118 -1.31 -19.51 -4.79
C ILE A 118 -1.84 -20.57 -3.82
N PHE A 119 -2.71 -20.18 -2.88
CA PHE A 119 -3.29 -21.09 -1.88
C PHE A 119 -4.41 -21.96 -2.45
N THR A 120 -5.26 -21.41 -3.32
CA THR A 120 -6.41 -22.12 -3.91
C THR A 120 -6.03 -22.95 -5.15
N LYS A 121 -4.79 -22.80 -5.65
CA LYS A 121 -4.28 -23.42 -6.87
C LYS A 121 -5.11 -23.09 -8.11
N GLU A 122 -5.50 -21.83 -8.21
CA GLU A 122 -6.35 -21.27 -9.26
C GLU A 122 -5.62 -21.02 -10.60
N SER A 123 -6.31 -20.33 -11.52
CA SER A 123 -5.93 -20.12 -12.92
C SER A 123 -4.53 -19.52 -13.12
N ILE A 124 -4.05 -18.63 -12.23
CA ILE A 124 -2.72 -18.02 -12.38
C ILE A 124 -1.60 -19.06 -12.30
N ILE A 125 -1.78 -20.14 -11.53
CA ILE A 125 -0.77 -21.20 -11.42
C ILE A 125 -0.65 -21.96 -12.75
N LYS A 126 -1.76 -22.17 -13.47
CA LYS A 126 -1.74 -22.79 -14.80
C LYS A 126 -0.96 -21.92 -15.79
N LEU A 127 -1.14 -20.60 -15.72
CA LEU A 127 -0.39 -19.64 -16.52
C LEU A 127 1.10 -19.65 -16.18
N ASP A 128 1.44 -19.72 -14.88
CA ASP A 128 2.83 -19.83 -14.40
C ASP A 128 3.53 -21.06 -14.99
N PHE A 129 2.92 -22.24 -14.90
CA PHE A 129 3.48 -23.47 -15.47
C PHE A 129 3.62 -23.38 -16.98
N TRP A 130 2.54 -22.97 -17.68
CA TRP A 130 2.56 -22.82 -19.13
C TRP A 130 3.69 -21.88 -19.58
N LEU A 131 3.83 -20.72 -18.95
CA LEU A 131 4.89 -19.77 -19.31
C LEU A 131 6.28 -20.32 -18.98
N ASN A 132 6.43 -20.99 -17.84
CA ASN A 132 7.70 -21.58 -17.42
C ASN A 132 8.20 -22.65 -18.38
N GLU A 133 7.31 -23.43 -18.99
CA GLU A 133 7.65 -24.40 -20.04
C GLU A 133 8.02 -23.70 -21.35
N LYS A 134 7.27 -22.67 -21.75
CA LYS A 134 7.49 -21.99 -23.04
C LYS A 134 8.70 -21.06 -23.05
N VAL A 135 9.08 -20.49 -21.90
CA VAL A 135 10.19 -19.52 -21.84
C VAL A 135 11.53 -20.13 -22.23
N VAL A 136 11.71 -21.44 -22.02
CA VAL A 136 12.90 -22.20 -22.43
C VAL A 136 13.10 -22.17 -23.95
N LEU A 137 12.03 -22.07 -24.74
CA LEU A 137 12.09 -22.00 -26.19
C LEU A 137 12.76 -20.70 -26.69
N LEU A 138 12.81 -19.67 -25.84
CA LEU A 138 13.48 -18.41 -26.16
C LEU A 138 14.98 -18.46 -25.87
N TRP A 139 15.48 -19.49 -25.18
CA TRP A 139 16.86 -19.53 -24.72
C TRP A 139 17.84 -19.67 -25.88
N GLN A 140 18.71 -18.67 -26.00
CA GLN A 140 19.82 -18.63 -26.95
C GLN A 140 21.09 -18.14 -26.22
N PRO A 141 22.29 -18.65 -26.53
CA PRO A 141 23.50 -18.28 -25.78
C PRO A 141 23.76 -16.76 -25.69
N TRP A 142 23.48 -16.03 -26.77
CA TRP A 142 23.64 -14.57 -26.80
C TRP A 142 22.56 -13.86 -25.97
N LEU A 143 21.30 -14.28 -26.06
CA LEU A 143 20.18 -13.69 -25.33
C LEU A 143 20.33 -13.95 -23.83
N ASN A 144 20.73 -15.17 -23.44
CA ASN A 144 20.99 -15.54 -22.06
C ASN A 144 22.03 -14.61 -21.42
N LYS A 145 23.15 -14.34 -22.11
CA LYS A 145 24.18 -13.40 -21.62
C LYS A 145 23.63 -11.99 -21.43
N ILE A 146 22.82 -11.49 -22.36
CA ILE A 146 22.20 -10.16 -22.26
C ILE A 146 21.24 -10.11 -21.08
N ILE A 147 20.36 -11.11 -20.92
CA ILE A 147 19.38 -11.14 -19.83
C ILE A 147 20.05 -11.28 -18.46
N ILE A 148 21.12 -12.08 -18.37
CA ILE A 148 21.94 -12.19 -17.16
C ILE A 148 22.57 -10.83 -16.84
N LEU A 149 23.21 -10.17 -17.82
CA LEU A 149 23.78 -8.84 -17.63
C LEU A 149 22.74 -7.81 -17.15
N VAL A 150 21.54 -7.82 -17.74
CA VAL A 150 20.44 -6.92 -17.33
C VAL A 150 20.05 -7.17 -15.88
N THR A 151 19.88 -8.43 -15.46
CA THR A 151 19.51 -8.72 -14.07
C THR A 151 20.64 -8.42 -13.09
N ASP A 152 21.90 -8.60 -13.49
CA ASP A 152 23.05 -8.31 -12.63
C ASP A 152 23.18 -6.80 -12.40
N ILE A 153 23.02 -5.98 -13.45
CA ILE A 153 22.99 -4.51 -13.32
C ILE A 153 21.87 -4.07 -12.38
N LEU A 154 20.70 -4.70 -12.48
CA LEU A 154 19.51 -4.37 -11.68
C LEU A 154 19.41 -5.18 -10.39
N ALA A 155 20.48 -5.86 -9.96
CA ALA A 155 20.49 -6.61 -8.72
C ALA A 155 20.20 -5.70 -7.51
N PRO A 156 19.55 -6.21 -6.44
CA PRO A 156 19.18 -5.43 -5.26
C PRO A 156 20.36 -4.66 -4.64
N ILE A 157 21.57 -5.23 -4.67
CA ILE A 157 22.79 -4.57 -4.17
C ILE A 157 23.13 -3.30 -4.98
N ASN A 158 23.01 -3.36 -6.31
CA ASN A 158 23.29 -2.22 -7.19
C ASN A 158 22.22 -1.15 -7.04
N LEU A 159 20.95 -1.54 -6.93
CA LEU A 159 19.85 -0.61 -6.60
C LEU A 159 20.03 0.02 -5.22
N ALA A 160 20.54 -0.71 -4.23
CA ALA A 160 20.86 -0.18 -2.91
C ALA A 160 21.99 0.86 -2.98
N ILE A 161 23.06 0.59 -3.73
CA ILE A 161 24.15 1.56 -3.94
C ILE A 161 23.61 2.84 -4.61
N LEU A 162 22.83 2.72 -5.69
CA LEU A 162 22.20 3.86 -6.36
C LEU A 162 21.27 4.63 -5.41
N THR A 163 20.55 3.92 -4.54
CA THR A 163 19.71 4.52 -3.51
C THR A 163 20.54 5.35 -2.54
N LEU A 164 21.68 4.85 -2.05
CA LEU A 164 22.56 5.59 -1.15
C LEU A 164 23.07 6.88 -1.80
N LEU A 165 23.42 6.83 -3.09
CA LEU A 165 23.81 8.03 -3.85
C LEU A 165 22.65 9.04 -3.96
N LEU A 166 21.41 8.58 -4.21
CA LEU A 166 20.23 9.44 -4.23
C LEU A 166 19.93 10.04 -2.85
N LEU A 167 20.08 9.27 -1.77
CA LEU A 167 19.91 9.76 -0.41
C LEU A 167 20.94 10.86 -0.08
N ALA A 168 22.21 10.65 -0.41
CA ALA A 168 23.26 11.66 -0.26
C ALA A 168 22.94 12.92 -1.08
N PHE A 169 22.49 12.76 -2.32
CA PHE A 169 22.03 13.86 -3.17
C PHE A 169 20.84 14.63 -2.54
N PHE A 170 19.86 13.94 -1.97
CA PHE A 170 18.72 14.59 -1.31
C PHE A 170 19.11 15.32 -0.03
N ILE A 171 20.07 14.79 0.75
CA ILE A 171 20.65 15.50 1.89
C ILE A 171 21.35 16.78 1.42
N TYR A 172 22.24 16.68 0.42
CA TYR A 172 22.96 17.82 -0.13
C TYR A 172 22.02 18.92 -0.66
N ARG A 173 20.93 18.53 -1.33
CA ARG A 173 19.91 19.45 -1.83
C ARG A 173 18.87 19.86 -0.78
N LYS A 174 19.02 19.45 0.49
CA LYS A 174 18.07 19.68 1.60
C LYS A 174 16.64 19.23 1.31
N ARG A 175 16.49 18.20 0.49
CA ARG A 175 15.20 17.63 0.04
C ARG A 175 14.73 16.50 0.96
N TRP A 176 14.52 16.82 2.24
CA TRP A 176 14.18 15.86 3.29
C TRP A 176 12.96 14.99 3.01
N TYR A 177 11.94 15.54 2.33
CA TYR A 177 10.77 14.78 1.92
C TYR A 177 11.12 13.55 1.08
N TYR A 178 11.98 13.70 0.07
CA TYR A 178 12.39 12.60 -0.79
C TYR A 178 13.37 11.67 -0.08
N PHE A 179 14.26 12.20 0.78
CA PHE A 179 15.13 11.39 1.62
C PHE A 179 14.32 10.39 2.46
N ILE A 180 13.36 10.88 3.25
CA ILE A 180 12.56 10.01 4.12
C ILE A 180 11.72 9.04 3.29
N LEU A 181 11.14 9.50 2.17
CA LEU A 181 10.31 8.64 1.32
C LEU A 181 11.11 7.51 0.65
N TYR A 182 12.34 7.75 0.20
CA TYR A 182 13.21 6.69 -0.33
C TYR A 182 13.63 5.71 0.76
N SER A 183 14.02 6.20 1.94
CA SER A 183 14.38 5.35 3.07
C SER A 183 13.21 4.46 3.49
N ALA A 184 12.06 5.05 3.82
CA ALA A 184 10.88 4.28 4.23
C ALA A 184 10.35 3.38 3.11
N GLY A 185 10.41 3.86 1.86
CA GLY A 185 10.00 3.11 0.68
C GLY A 185 10.79 1.81 0.53
N LEU A 186 12.11 1.89 0.40
CA LEU A 186 12.93 0.72 0.09
C LEU A 186 13.11 -0.21 1.29
N TYR A 187 13.43 0.31 2.48
CA TYR A 187 13.58 -0.55 3.66
C TYR A 187 12.26 -1.22 4.03
N GLY A 188 11.16 -0.48 4.01
CA GLY A 188 9.83 -1.05 4.27
C GLY A 188 9.40 -2.06 3.19
N GLY A 189 9.68 -1.76 1.92
CA GLY A 189 9.37 -2.67 0.81
C GLY A 189 10.13 -3.99 0.89
N LEU A 190 11.43 -3.93 1.17
CA LEU A 190 12.25 -5.13 1.39
C LEU A 190 11.80 -5.91 2.62
N PHE A 191 11.47 -5.22 3.72
CA PHE A 191 10.91 -5.86 4.90
C PHE A 191 9.62 -6.63 4.58
N TRP A 192 8.65 -6.00 3.91
CA TRP A 192 7.41 -6.68 3.53
C TRP A 192 7.66 -7.82 2.54
N GLY A 193 8.53 -7.60 1.54
CA GLY A 193 8.90 -8.63 0.57
C GLY A 193 9.48 -9.88 1.25
N HIS A 194 10.40 -9.69 2.18
CA HIS A 194 11.01 -10.78 2.92
C HIS A 194 10.02 -11.46 3.88
N LEU A 195 9.19 -10.68 4.58
CA LEU A 195 8.15 -11.22 5.46
C LEU A 195 7.17 -12.11 4.69
N PHE A 196 6.65 -11.65 3.55
CA PHE A 196 5.76 -12.48 2.73
C PHE A 196 6.47 -13.70 2.17
N LYS A 197 7.78 -13.62 1.93
CA LYS A 197 8.59 -14.74 1.45
C LYS A 197 8.68 -15.89 2.45
N ILE A 198 8.91 -15.57 3.72
CA ILE A 198 8.96 -16.60 4.78
C ILE A 198 7.57 -17.08 5.23
N VAL A 199 6.51 -16.30 4.95
CA VAL A 199 5.13 -16.70 5.31
C VAL A 199 4.51 -17.61 4.25
N ILE A 200 4.80 -17.36 2.97
CA ILE A 200 4.15 -18.08 1.85
C ILE A 200 4.98 -19.28 1.41
N GLU A 201 6.30 -19.24 1.60
CA GLU A 201 7.20 -20.39 1.40
C GLU A 201 7.09 -21.07 0.03
N ARG A 202 6.79 -20.28 -1.01
CA ARG A 202 6.58 -20.81 -2.36
C ARG A 202 7.88 -21.35 -2.96
N SER A 203 7.82 -22.55 -3.50
CA SER A 203 8.93 -23.17 -4.24
C SER A 203 9.19 -22.48 -5.58
N ARG A 204 10.47 -22.38 -5.95
CA ARG A 204 10.92 -21.83 -7.24
C ARG A 204 10.67 -22.80 -8.40
N PRO A 205 10.63 -22.30 -9.65
CA PRO A 205 10.64 -23.19 -10.82
C PRO A 205 11.93 -24.02 -10.90
N LEU A 206 11.83 -25.21 -11.50
CA LEU A 206 12.97 -26.10 -11.71
C LEU A 206 13.74 -25.78 -13.00
N GLY A 207 15.03 -26.06 -13.00
CA GLY A 207 15.91 -25.88 -14.16
C GLY A 207 16.14 -24.41 -14.50
N SER A 208 16.60 -23.62 -13.53
CA SER A 208 16.95 -22.21 -13.73
C SER A 208 18.29 -22.05 -14.46
N LEU A 209 18.45 -20.95 -15.21
CA LEU A 209 19.72 -20.61 -15.87
C LEU A 209 20.78 -20.09 -14.89
N VAL A 210 20.33 -19.58 -13.74
CA VAL A 210 21.19 -19.07 -12.66
C VAL A 210 20.73 -19.67 -11.34
N VAL A 211 21.68 -19.87 -10.42
CA VAL A 211 21.38 -20.42 -9.09
C VAL A 211 20.89 -19.30 -8.20
N GLU A 212 19.71 -19.49 -7.62
CA GLU A 212 19.11 -18.58 -6.65
C GLU A 212 18.51 -19.41 -5.52
N THR A 213 18.78 -19.04 -4.27
CA THR A 213 18.36 -19.82 -3.09
C THR A 213 17.09 -19.24 -2.45
N GLY A 214 16.50 -20.01 -1.53
CA GLY A 214 15.30 -19.63 -0.78
C GLY A 214 14.01 -19.63 -1.60
N TYR A 215 12.93 -19.11 -1.01
CA TYR A 215 11.59 -19.11 -1.60
C TYR A 215 11.43 -18.10 -2.75
N SER A 216 10.47 -18.37 -3.63
CA SER A 216 10.24 -17.62 -4.86
C SER A 216 9.34 -16.40 -4.69
N PHE A 217 8.34 -16.48 -3.81
CA PHE A 217 7.30 -15.46 -3.72
C PHE A 217 7.56 -14.45 -2.60
N PRO A 218 7.27 -13.15 -2.75
CA PRO A 218 7.25 -12.44 -4.03
C PRO A 218 8.69 -12.23 -4.55
N SER A 219 8.84 -11.80 -5.80
CA SER A 219 10.14 -11.42 -6.35
C SER A 219 10.68 -10.16 -5.66
N GLU A 220 11.66 -10.31 -4.75
CA GLU A 220 12.30 -9.17 -4.06
C GLU A 220 13.02 -8.23 -5.03
N HIS A 221 13.59 -8.75 -6.12
CA HIS A 221 14.16 -7.93 -7.20
C HIS A 221 13.09 -7.01 -7.79
N THR A 222 11.90 -7.55 -8.05
CA THR A 222 10.79 -6.78 -8.60
C THR A 222 10.22 -5.81 -7.57
N VAL A 223 10.10 -6.17 -6.29
CA VAL A 223 9.68 -5.25 -5.22
C VAL A 223 10.61 -4.04 -5.13
N ALA A 224 11.93 -4.29 -5.02
CA ALA A 224 12.93 -3.24 -4.92
C ALA A 224 12.97 -2.35 -6.18
N ALA A 225 12.98 -2.95 -7.36
CA ALA A 225 12.97 -2.23 -8.62
C ALA A 225 11.69 -1.38 -8.76
N SER A 226 10.52 -1.93 -8.43
CA SER A 226 9.24 -1.21 -8.53
C SER A 226 9.25 0.06 -7.69
N ILE A 227 9.72 -0.04 -6.44
CA ILE A 227 9.80 1.09 -5.53
C ILE A 227 10.83 2.09 -6.03
N PHE A 228 12.03 1.64 -6.39
CA PHE A 228 13.12 2.49 -6.85
C PHE A 228 12.76 3.28 -8.11
N PHE A 229 12.31 2.61 -9.18
CA PHE A 229 11.97 3.26 -10.44
C PHE A 229 10.72 4.13 -10.33
N ALA A 230 9.70 3.71 -9.57
CA ALA A 230 8.53 4.55 -9.32
C ALA A 230 8.90 5.81 -8.52
N LEU A 231 9.83 5.72 -7.56
CA LEU A 231 10.35 6.87 -6.83
C LEU A 231 11.21 7.79 -7.69
N LEU A 232 12.01 7.25 -8.61
CA LEU A 232 12.76 8.04 -9.58
C LEU A 232 11.81 8.87 -10.44
N ILE A 233 10.80 8.21 -11.01
CA ILE A 233 9.74 8.88 -11.77
C ILE A 233 9.05 9.95 -10.90
N TYR A 234 8.65 9.58 -9.69
CA TYR A 234 7.93 10.48 -8.78
C TYR A 234 8.75 11.72 -8.40
N SER A 235 10.06 11.58 -8.23
CA SER A 235 10.93 12.65 -7.70
C SER A 235 11.49 13.57 -8.78
N PHE A 236 11.64 13.08 -10.01
CA PHE A 236 12.36 13.79 -11.06
C PHE A 236 11.54 14.14 -12.29
N LYS A 237 10.39 13.49 -12.57
CA LYS A 237 9.61 13.77 -13.80
C LYS A 237 9.24 15.24 -13.99
N ASP A 238 8.97 15.95 -12.89
CA ASP A 238 8.55 17.35 -12.93
C ASP A 238 9.75 18.33 -13.00
N SER A 239 10.98 17.82 -13.02
CA SER A 239 12.20 18.61 -13.24
C SER A 239 12.46 18.90 -14.73
N PHE A 240 11.80 18.17 -15.63
CA PHE A 240 11.94 18.32 -17.07
C PHE A 240 10.97 19.37 -17.62
N LYS A 241 11.49 20.42 -18.28
CA LYS A 241 10.66 21.45 -18.94
C LYS A 241 10.02 20.93 -20.24
N SER A 242 10.74 20.11 -21.00
CA SER A 242 10.26 19.51 -22.25
C SER A 242 9.37 18.30 -21.97
N LYS A 243 8.17 18.28 -22.58
CA LYS A 243 7.26 17.13 -22.51
C LYS A 243 7.92 15.87 -23.06
N LEU A 244 8.62 15.96 -24.19
CA LEU A 244 9.31 14.82 -24.79
C LEU A 244 10.38 14.25 -23.86
N ALA A 245 11.21 15.11 -23.25
CA ALA A 245 12.24 14.64 -22.31
C ALA A 245 11.64 13.94 -21.09
N LYS A 246 10.55 14.48 -20.55
CA LYS A 246 9.79 13.85 -19.46
C LYS A 246 9.24 12.48 -19.88
N ASP A 247 8.61 12.40 -21.05
CA ASP A 247 7.99 11.17 -21.54
C ASP A 247 9.04 10.10 -21.84
N ILE A 248 10.20 10.47 -22.41
CA ILE A 248 11.37 9.59 -22.56
C ILE A 248 11.87 9.10 -21.20
N PHE A 249 12.04 10.00 -20.23
CA PHE A 249 12.50 9.63 -18.89
C PHE A 249 11.54 8.64 -18.23
N VAL A 250 10.24 8.92 -18.24
CA VAL A 250 9.23 8.01 -17.67
C VAL A 250 9.23 6.67 -18.38
N THR A 251 9.21 6.68 -19.72
CA THR A 251 9.18 5.46 -20.54
C THR A 251 10.42 4.61 -20.31
N ALA A 252 11.61 5.21 -20.28
CA ALA A 252 12.86 4.50 -20.04
C ALA A 252 12.86 3.82 -18.65
N ASN A 253 12.44 4.51 -17.59
CA ASN A 253 12.36 3.92 -16.25
C ASN A 253 11.36 2.76 -16.20
N VAL A 254 10.19 2.88 -16.86
CA VAL A 254 9.20 1.80 -16.94
C VAL A 254 9.75 0.60 -17.73
N VAL A 255 10.40 0.84 -18.87
CA VAL A 255 10.99 -0.22 -19.69
C VAL A 255 12.09 -0.96 -18.93
N ILE A 256 13.02 -0.24 -18.28
CA ILE A 256 14.10 -0.86 -17.49
C ILE A 256 13.53 -1.69 -16.34
N LEU A 257 12.54 -1.16 -15.63
CA LEU A 257 11.82 -1.87 -14.57
C LEU A 257 11.20 -3.18 -15.09
N LEU A 258 10.51 -3.14 -16.22
CA LEU A 258 9.88 -4.32 -16.83
C LEU A 258 10.94 -5.32 -17.30
N LEU A 259 12.00 -4.87 -17.96
CA LEU A 259 13.10 -5.73 -18.42
C LEU A 259 13.78 -6.46 -17.25
N GLY A 260 14.12 -5.74 -16.17
CA GLY A 260 14.72 -6.34 -14.97
C GLY A 260 13.81 -7.28 -14.19
N SER A 261 12.50 -7.11 -14.32
CA SER A 261 11.52 -7.96 -13.64
C SER A 261 11.17 -9.21 -14.46
N LEU A 262 10.97 -9.05 -15.77
CA LEU A 262 10.67 -10.16 -16.68
C LEU A 262 11.90 -11.04 -16.95
N SER A 263 13.12 -10.52 -16.81
CA SER A 263 14.34 -11.33 -16.82
C SER A 263 14.30 -12.45 -15.78
N ARG A 264 13.65 -12.23 -14.63
CA ARG A 264 13.52 -13.24 -13.56
C ARG A 264 12.63 -14.42 -13.95
N VAL A 265 11.62 -14.17 -14.79
CA VAL A 265 10.80 -15.22 -15.41
C VAL A 265 11.59 -15.93 -16.50
N TYR A 266 12.30 -15.17 -17.35
CA TYR A 266 13.16 -15.71 -18.40
C TYR A 266 14.21 -16.69 -17.87
N LEU A 267 14.87 -16.33 -16.77
CA LEU A 267 15.90 -17.14 -16.12
C LEU A 267 15.33 -18.30 -15.29
N LYS A 268 13.99 -18.44 -15.24
CA LYS A 268 13.24 -19.44 -14.46
C LYS A 268 13.57 -19.46 -12.97
N VAL A 269 13.92 -18.30 -12.40
CA VAL A 269 14.14 -18.15 -10.95
C VAL A 269 12.87 -17.73 -10.21
N HIS A 270 11.89 -17.18 -10.91
CA HIS A 270 10.60 -16.76 -10.38
C HIS A 270 9.45 -17.14 -11.33
N TRP A 271 8.27 -17.39 -10.76
CA TRP A 271 7.03 -17.51 -11.52
C TRP A 271 6.55 -16.13 -12.01
N LEU A 272 5.68 -16.07 -13.01
CA LEU A 272 5.12 -14.80 -13.47
C LEU A 272 4.34 -14.10 -12.36
N SER A 273 3.54 -14.87 -11.62
CA SER A 273 2.78 -14.35 -10.49
C SER A 273 3.66 -13.83 -9.35
N ASP A 274 4.87 -14.38 -9.13
CA ASP A 274 5.83 -13.83 -8.15
C ASP A 274 6.27 -12.41 -8.55
N VAL A 275 6.42 -12.17 -9.86
CA VAL A 275 6.79 -10.88 -10.43
C VAL A 275 5.63 -9.90 -10.37
N ILE A 276 4.41 -10.31 -10.77
CA ILE A 276 3.22 -9.46 -10.67
C ILE A 276 2.93 -9.08 -9.21
N ALA A 277 3.06 -10.02 -8.27
CA ALA A 277 2.94 -9.73 -6.86
C ALA A 277 4.04 -8.79 -6.36
N GLY A 278 5.27 -8.92 -6.87
CA GLY A 278 6.35 -7.98 -6.57
C GLY A 278 6.02 -6.55 -6.99
N PHE A 279 5.45 -6.37 -8.19
CA PHE A 279 4.95 -5.07 -8.67
C PHE A 279 3.85 -4.53 -7.76
N ALA A 280 2.86 -5.38 -7.49
CA ALA A 280 1.69 -5.01 -6.70
C ALA A 280 2.08 -4.61 -5.27
N LEU A 281 2.94 -5.39 -4.59
CA LEU A 281 3.42 -5.07 -3.25
C LEU A 281 4.24 -3.77 -3.22
N GLY A 282 5.17 -3.61 -4.16
CA GLY A 282 6.00 -2.41 -4.25
C GLY A 282 5.20 -1.13 -4.48
N LEU A 283 4.24 -1.17 -5.42
CA LEU A 283 3.36 -0.04 -5.71
C LEU A 283 2.38 0.24 -4.57
N PHE A 284 1.80 -0.79 -3.95
CA PHE A 284 0.94 -0.64 -2.77
C PHE A 284 1.69 0.08 -1.64
N TRP A 285 2.86 -0.44 -1.25
CA TRP A 285 3.66 0.13 -0.17
C TRP A 285 4.04 1.59 -0.45
N LEU A 286 4.54 1.88 -1.66
CA LEU A 286 4.97 3.22 -2.02
C LEU A 286 3.80 4.22 -2.05
N THR A 287 2.67 3.85 -2.65
CA THR A 287 1.51 4.73 -2.73
C THR A 287 0.89 4.98 -1.35
N LEU A 288 0.88 3.97 -0.47
CA LEU A 288 0.46 4.11 0.92
C LEU A 288 1.35 5.12 1.65
N LEU A 289 2.68 5.00 1.53
CA LEU A 289 3.61 5.97 2.11
C LEU A 289 3.39 7.38 1.56
N ILE A 290 3.24 7.55 0.25
CA ILE A 290 2.97 8.86 -0.34
C ILE A 290 1.69 9.47 0.24
N LEU A 291 0.62 8.70 0.37
CA LEU A 291 -0.65 9.16 0.94
C LEU A 291 -0.49 9.57 2.41
N ILE A 292 0.19 8.76 3.22
CA ILE A 292 0.46 9.06 4.64
C ILE A 292 1.31 10.32 4.78
N PHE A 293 2.42 10.43 4.05
CA PHE A 293 3.33 11.58 4.15
C PHE A 293 2.63 12.88 3.75
N LYS A 294 1.87 12.84 2.66
CA LYS A 294 1.09 13.99 2.22
C LYS A 294 0.03 14.38 3.25
N LEU A 295 -0.61 13.39 3.87
CA LEU A 295 -1.60 13.63 4.91
C LEU A 295 -0.95 14.30 6.13
N VAL A 296 0.18 13.77 6.59
CA VAL A 296 0.94 14.34 7.71
C VAL A 296 1.33 15.79 7.39
N ILE A 297 1.96 16.05 6.24
CA ILE A 297 2.36 17.40 5.85
C ILE A 297 1.15 18.35 5.84
N GLN A 298 0.02 17.91 5.29
CA GLN A 298 -1.19 18.73 5.25
C GLN A 298 -1.76 19.00 6.65
N LEU A 299 -1.73 18.02 7.56
CA LEU A 299 -2.22 18.16 8.93
C LEU A 299 -1.39 19.16 9.75
N TYR A 300 -0.08 19.21 9.48
CA TYR A 300 0.84 20.12 10.16
C TYR A 300 1.06 21.43 9.41
N LYS A 301 0.56 21.59 8.19
CA LYS A 301 0.77 22.80 7.36
C LYS A 301 0.40 24.08 8.09
N ASP A 302 -0.81 24.15 8.64
CA ASP A 302 -1.29 25.33 9.38
C ASP A 302 -0.41 25.64 10.61
N LYS A 303 0.09 24.59 11.30
CA LYS A 303 0.99 24.74 12.46
C LYS A 303 2.38 25.20 12.03
N LEU A 304 2.90 24.67 10.93
CA LEU A 304 4.19 25.04 10.37
C LEU A 304 4.19 26.49 9.90
N GLU A 305 3.14 26.95 9.23
CA GLU A 305 2.98 28.35 8.83
C GLU A 305 2.95 29.30 10.04
N ILE A 306 2.29 28.92 11.14
CA ILE A 306 2.29 29.69 12.39
C ILE A 306 3.70 29.78 13.00
N VAL A 307 4.42 28.66 13.06
CA VAL A 307 5.79 28.62 13.60
C VAL A 307 6.73 29.46 12.74
N GLU A 308 6.66 29.32 11.41
CA GLU A 308 7.46 30.09 10.45
C GLU A 308 7.22 31.60 10.58
N LYS A 309 5.95 32.01 10.73
CA LYS A 309 5.60 33.41 10.97
C LYS A 309 6.19 33.94 12.28
N LYS A 310 6.09 33.17 13.38
CA LYS A 310 6.68 33.55 14.68
C LYS A 310 8.20 33.66 14.62
N ILE A 311 8.88 32.76 13.91
CA ILE A 311 10.33 32.81 13.72
C ILE A 311 10.71 34.07 12.94
N ASN A 312 10.00 34.39 11.86
CA ASN A 312 10.27 35.58 11.06
C ASN A 312 10.02 36.87 11.86
N GLU A 313 8.95 36.95 12.66
CA GLU A 313 8.68 38.08 13.57
C GLU A 313 9.80 38.24 14.61
N PHE A 314 10.29 37.13 15.18
CA PHE A 314 11.41 37.15 16.13
C PHE A 314 12.72 37.63 15.49
N ILE A 315 13.06 37.15 14.28
CA ILE A 315 14.25 37.59 13.54
C ILE A 315 14.18 39.08 13.19
N ILE A 316 13.02 39.58 12.76
CA ILE A 316 12.82 41.01 12.46
C ILE A 316 13.02 41.86 13.73
N ASN A 317 12.54 41.41 14.88
CA ASN A 317 12.70 42.14 16.14
C ASN A 317 14.13 42.11 16.71
N LEU A 318 14.94 41.11 16.37
CA LEU A 318 16.36 41.07 16.73
C LEU A 318 17.25 41.96 15.84
N GLY A 319 16.76 42.34 14.66
CA GLY A 319 17.45 43.23 13.73
C GLY A 319 17.14 44.72 13.90
N LYS A 320 16.31 45.08 14.87
CA LYS A 320 16.01 46.46 15.30
C LYS A 320 16.70 46.74 16.62
#